data_AF-A0A258KVJ5-F1
#
_entry.id   AF-A0A258KVJ5-F1
#
_cell.length_a   1.000
_cell.length_b   1.000
_cell.length_c   1.000
_cell.angle_alpha   90.00
_cell.angle_beta   90.00
_cell.angle_gamma   90.00
#
_symmetry.space_group_name_H-M   'P 1'
#
loop_
_entity.id
_entity.type
_entity.pdbx_description
1 polymer ?
#
loop_
_entity_poly.entity_id
_entity_poly.type
_entity_poly.pdbx_seq_one_letter_code
_entity_poly.pdbx_strand_id
1 'polypeptide(L)'
;EPGSGSDLASLQMKAERDGDDYVLNGSKIWTTHAQWADWMFCLVRTSTEGKPQNGISFLLLRMDTPGIQIKPLPTLDGPADGEQEINQVFFDNVRVPVANRIGEENKGWTYAKYLLEFERGNAYAPGLMNMLKKVKRIAVQELADDGGRLIDDPDFRSKIANLEISVEALNAAELRIFSGRSAGKAVGPVSSMLKCVGSEAQQAITELTLEAVGTYAAPFVRDTWAPTNEKRAGPDYAAPAAPSYFSYRKASIYAGSNEIQRNIMAKMVLGL
;
A
#
# COMPACT_ATOMS: atom_id res chain seq x y z
N GLU A 1 0.49 -6.26 -13.31
CA GLU A 1 0.69 -5.96 -14.76
C GLU A 1 -0.44 -5.04 -15.21
N PRO A 2 -0.32 -4.30 -16.33
CA PRO A 2 -1.40 -3.40 -16.77
C PRO A 2 -2.79 -4.05 -16.82
N GLY A 3 -2.88 -5.32 -17.23
CA GLY A 3 -4.13 -6.09 -17.27
C GLY A 3 -4.36 -7.04 -16.09
N SER A 4 -3.46 -7.11 -15.11
CA SER A 4 -3.52 -8.10 -14.02
C SER A 4 -3.16 -7.47 -12.68
N GLY A 5 -4.20 -7.05 -11.95
CA GLY A 5 -4.15 -6.55 -10.57
C GLY A 5 -4.88 -7.50 -9.62
N SER A 6 -6.18 -7.27 -9.42
CA SER A 6 -7.05 -8.14 -8.60
C SER A 6 -7.10 -9.59 -9.09
N ASP A 7 -7.15 -9.80 -10.41
CA ASP A 7 -6.96 -11.11 -11.02
C ASP A 7 -5.48 -11.34 -11.33
N LEU A 8 -4.70 -11.59 -10.27
CA LEU A 8 -3.26 -11.83 -10.39
C LEU A 8 -2.93 -13.08 -11.23
N ALA A 9 -3.84 -14.06 -11.26
CA ALA A 9 -3.62 -15.32 -11.96
C ALA A 9 -3.58 -15.15 -13.49
N SER A 10 -4.11 -14.04 -14.03
CA SER A 10 -4.09 -13.72 -15.45
C SER A 10 -2.79 -13.09 -15.95
N LEU A 11 -1.76 -12.97 -15.11
CA LEU A 11 -0.48 -12.37 -15.50
C LEU A 11 0.10 -13.02 -16.77
N GLN A 12 0.73 -12.21 -17.63
CA GLN A 12 1.18 -12.58 -18.97
C GLN A 12 2.68 -12.46 -19.16
N MET A 13 3.41 -11.72 -18.31
CA MET A 13 4.86 -11.58 -18.44
C MET A 13 5.53 -12.96 -18.46
N LYS A 14 6.18 -13.30 -19.57
CA LYS A 14 6.74 -14.63 -19.81
C LYS A 14 8.15 -14.75 -19.24
N ALA A 15 8.47 -15.97 -18.82
CA ALA A 15 9.83 -16.41 -18.54
C ALA A 15 10.04 -17.73 -19.29
N GLU A 16 10.84 -17.70 -20.35
CA GLU A 16 11.14 -18.86 -21.18
C GLU A 16 12.49 -19.45 -20.78
N ARG A 17 12.60 -20.77 -20.71
CA ARG A 17 13.87 -21.43 -20.38
C ARG A 17 14.84 -21.36 -21.56
N ASP A 18 16.07 -20.97 -21.29
CA ASP A 18 17.18 -20.97 -22.22
C ASP A 18 18.45 -21.45 -21.50
N GLY A 19 18.67 -22.77 -21.53
CA GLY A 19 19.72 -23.45 -20.76
C GLY A 19 19.52 -23.29 -19.26
N ASP A 20 20.51 -22.71 -18.60
CA ASP A 20 20.53 -22.47 -17.15
C ASP A 20 19.88 -21.13 -16.74
N ASP A 21 19.32 -20.39 -17.70
CA ASP A 21 18.64 -19.11 -17.48
C ASP A 21 17.16 -19.15 -17.88
N TYR A 22 16.41 -18.19 -17.34
CA TYR A 22 15.14 -17.73 -17.85
C TYR A 22 15.34 -16.43 -18.63
N VAL A 23 14.67 -16.31 -19.78
CA VAL A 23 14.58 -15.05 -20.55
C VAL A 23 13.21 -14.43 -20.31
N LEU A 24 13.20 -13.25 -19.70
CA LEU A 24 12.00 -12.54 -19.27
C LEU A 24 11.61 -11.44 -20.26
N ASN A 25 10.33 -11.42 -20.64
CA ASN A 25 9.76 -10.40 -21.50
C ASN A 25 8.38 -9.93 -21.01
N GLY A 26 8.19 -8.62 -20.89
CA GLY A 26 6.91 -8.01 -20.50
C GLY A 26 7.06 -6.78 -19.62
N SER A 27 6.07 -6.51 -18.76
CA SER A 27 6.14 -5.40 -17.81
C SER A 27 5.37 -5.66 -16.52
N LYS A 28 5.85 -5.06 -15.44
CA LYS A 28 5.16 -4.91 -14.16
C LYS A 28 4.81 -3.44 -13.96
N ILE A 29 3.70 -3.18 -13.29
CA ILE A 29 3.22 -1.82 -12.98
C ILE A 29 2.76 -1.79 -11.53
N TRP A 30 2.82 -0.60 -10.94
CA TRP A 30 2.57 -0.35 -9.51
C TRP A 30 3.67 -0.90 -8.59
N THR A 31 4.90 -1.03 -9.11
CA THR A 31 6.04 -1.52 -8.32
C THR A 31 6.55 -0.41 -7.42
N THR A 32 6.35 -0.58 -6.11
CA THR A 32 6.75 0.40 -5.09
C THR A 32 8.27 0.44 -4.96
N HIS A 33 8.85 1.64 -4.98
CA HIS A 33 10.27 1.95 -4.83
C HIS A 33 11.22 1.20 -5.80
N ALA A 34 10.73 0.82 -6.99
CA ALA A 34 11.52 0.06 -7.94
C ALA A 34 12.84 0.76 -8.30
N GLN A 35 12.85 2.09 -8.40
CA GLN A 35 14.03 2.86 -8.77
C GLN A 35 15.16 2.84 -7.72
N TRP A 36 14.86 2.41 -6.49
CA TRP A 36 15.81 2.32 -5.39
C TRP A 36 16.08 0.87 -4.95
N ALA A 37 15.38 -0.10 -5.52
CA ALA A 37 15.51 -1.49 -5.13
C ALA A 37 16.73 -2.15 -5.80
N ASP A 38 17.56 -2.88 -5.04
CA ASP A 38 18.62 -3.71 -5.59
C ASP A 38 18.09 -5.01 -6.22
N TRP A 39 17.01 -5.53 -5.64
CA TRP A 39 16.42 -6.83 -5.97
C TRP A 39 14.91 -6.73 -6.10
N MET A 40 14.34 -7.57 -6.95
CA MET A 40 12.89 -7.70 -7.13
C MET A 40 12.44 -9.16 -7.06
N PHE A 41 11.40 -9.36 -6.28
CA PHE A 41 10.55 -10.55 -6.31
C PHE A 41 9.58 -10.44 -7.50
N CYS A 42 9.62 -11.39 -8.43
CA CYS A 42 8.84 -11.33 -9.66
C CYS A 42 8.09 -12.63 -9.94
N LEU A 43 6.76 -12.55 -10.01
CA LEU A 43 5.91 -13.64 -10.50
C LEU A 43 5.85 -13.59 -12.02
N VAL A 44 6.14 -14.71 -12.68
CA VAL A 44 6.24 -14.81 -14.14
C VAL A 44 5.48 -16.02 -14.66
N ARG A 45 5.05 -15.94 -15.91
CA ARG A 45 4.39 -17.00 -16.66
C ARG A 45 5.44 -17.95 -17.24
N THR A 46 5.52 -19.17 -16.72
CA THR A 46 6.41 -20.24 -17.24
C THR A 46 5.65 -21.34 -17.98
N SER A 47 4.32 -21.41 -17.82
CA SER A 47 3.46 -22.32 -18.61
C SER A 47 2.06 -21.73 -18.78
N THR A 48 1.42 -22.04 -19.89
CA THR A 48 0.01 -21.72 -20.17
C THR A 48 -0.89 -22.95 -20.12
N GLU A 49 -0.36 -24.10 -19.71
CA GLU A 49 -1.12 -25.34 -19.65
C GLU A 49 -1.96 -25.44 -18.36
N GLY A 50 -3.17 -25.98 -18.50
CA GLY A 50 -4.08 -26.20 -17.38
C GLY A 50 -4.60 -24.91 -16.74
N LYS A 51 -4.71 -24.91 -15.41
CA LYS A 51 -5.23 -23.76 -14.67
C LYS A 51 -4.21 -22.62 -14.68
N PRO A 52 -4.59 -21.36 -14.92
CA PRO A 52 -3.66 -20.22 -14.96
C PRO A 52 -2.76 -20.11 -13.72
N GLN A 53 -3.23 -20.49 -12.53
CA GLN A 53 -2.41 -20.45 -11.30
C GLN A 53 -1.23 -21.44 -11.33
N ASN A 54 -1.37 -22.56 -12.04
CA ASN A 54 -0.37 -23.61 -12.14
C ASN A 54 0.72 -23.29 -13.17
N GLY A 55 0.65 -22.15 -13.85
CA GLY A 55 1.63 -21.73 -14.85
C GLY A 55 2.56 -20.62 -14.38
N ILE A 56 2.57 -20.33 -13.07
CA ILE A 56 3.26 -19.18 -12.49
C ILE A 56 4.48 -19.66 -11.70
N SER A 57 5.65 -19.08 -11.97
CA SER A 57 6.88 -19.27 -11.19
C SER A 57 7.26 -18.00 -10.45
N PHE A 58 8.06 -18.15 -9.40
CA PHE A 58 8.50 -17.03 -8.56
C PHE A 58 10.02 -16.86 -8.65
N LEU A 59 10.48 -15.70 -9.12
CA LEU A 59 11.89 -15.41 -9.35
C LEU A 59 12.37 -14.28 -8.44
N LEU A 60 13.66 -14.33 -8.07
CA LEU A 60 14.39 -13.23 -7.48
C LEU A 60 15.42 -12.70 -8.48
N LEU A 61 15.36 -11.43 -8.85
CA LEU A 61 16.23 -10.87 -9.88
C LEU A 61 16.84 -9.55 -9.44
N ARG A 62 18.04 -9.24 -9.92
CA ARG A 62 18.68 -7.95 -9.66
C ARG A 62 18.09 -6.87 -10.56
N MET A 63 17.80 -5.70 -10.00
CA MET A 63 17.20 -4.59 -10.74
C MET A 63 18.17 -3.89 -11.70
N ASP A 64 19.47 -4.12 -11.56
CA ASP A 64 20.52 -3.67 -12.48
C ASP A 64 20.80 -4.63 -13.65
N THR A 65 20.01 -5.71 -13.78
CA THR A 65 20.18 -6.68 -14.87
C THR A 65 19.89 -6.02 -16.23
N PRO A 66 20.75 -6.21 -17.25
CA PRO A 66 20.54 -5.65 -18.59
C PRO A 66 19.15 -6.02 -19.16
N GLY A 67 18.51 -5.05 -19.81
CA GLY A 67 17.15 -5.19 -20.36
C GLY A 67 16.02 -4.75 -19.41
N ILE A 68 16.34 -4.44 -18.14
CA ILE A 68 15.39 -3.82 -17.21
C ILE A 68 15.35 -2.31 -17.43
N GLN A 69 14.15 -1.76 -17.62
CA GLN A 69 13.93 -0.32 -17.64
C GLN A 69 12.88 0.05 -16.59
N ILE A 70 13.19 1.04 -15.74
CA ILE A 70 12.29 1.55 -14.71
C ILE A 70 11.76 2.91 -15.16
N LYS A 71 10.44 3.10 -15.05
CA LYS A 71 9.77 4.37 -15.30
C LYS A 71 8.96 4.77 -14.07
N PRO A 72 9.38 5.82 -13.34
CA PRO A 72 8.57 6.43 -12.30
C PRO A 72 7.19 6.85 -12.83
N LEU A 73 6.14 6.67 -12.03
CA LEU A 73 4.78 7.05 -12.39
C LEU A 73 4.34 8.29 -11.60
N PRO A 74 3.71 9.28 -12.26
CA PRO A 74 3.11 10.40 -11.55
C PRO A 74 1.91 9.92 -10.72
N THR A 75 1.82 10.42 -9.49
CA THR A 75 0.73 10.13 -8.55
C THR A 75 0.08 11.42 -8.06
N LEU A 76 -1.14 11.32 -7.53
CA LEU A 76 -1.98 12.47 -7.21
C LEU A 76 -1.42 13.34 -6.09
N ASP A 77 -0.56 12.78 -5.24
CA ASP A 77 0.19 13.48 -4.20
C ASP A 77 1.33 14.36 -4.74
N GLY A 78 1.59 14.31 -6.05
CA GLY A 78 2.51 15.22 -6.74
C GLY A 78 3.94 15.21 -6.21
N PRO A 79 4.57 14.03 -6.00
CA PRO A 79 5.96 13.96 -5.53
C PRO A 79 6.92 14.66 -6.50
N ALA A 80 8.03 15.17 -5.97
CA ALA A 80 9.09 15.75 -6.79
C ALA A 80 9.69 14.71 -7.76
N ASP A 81 10.31 15.19 -8.84
CA ASP A 81 10.96 14.33 -9.81
C ASP A 81 12.10 13.53 -9.16
N GLY A 82 12.05 12.21 -9.27
CA GLY A 82 12.97 11.27 -8.62
C GLY A 82 12.44 10.66 -7.32
N GLU A 83 11.44 11.30 -6.69
CA GLU A 83 10.85 10.89 -5.41
C GLU A 83 9.55 10.10 -5.57
N GLN A 84 9.16 9.74 -6.79
CA GLN A 84 7.95 8.97 -7.03
C GLN A 84 8.02 7.60 -6.35
N GLU A 85 7.06 7.31 -5.48
CA GLU A 85 7.01 6.02 -4.78
C GLU A 85 6.72 4.86 -5.74
N ILE A 86 5.95 5.08 -6.81
CA ILE A 86 5.37 4.01 -7.61
C ILE A 86 5.92 4.03 -9.04
N ASN A 87 6.22 2.84 -9.58
CA ASN A 87 6.92 2.69 -10.86
C ASN A 87 6.27 1.64 -11.77
N GLN A 88 6.58 1.76 -13.06
CA GLN A 88 6.46 0.70 -14.03
C GLN A 88 7.85 0.15 -14.37
N VAL A 89 7.97 -1.18 -14.46
CA VAL A 89 9.21 -1.88 -14.77
C VAL A 89 9.00 -2.69 -16.04
N PHE A 90 9.84 -2.46 -17.04
CA PHE A 90 9.83 -3.14 -18.34
C PHE A 90 10.99 -4.11 -18.41
N PHE A 91 10.75 -5.25 -19.04
CA PHE A 91 11.71 -6.34 -19.21
C PHE A 91 11.78 -6.67 -20.69
N ASP A 92 12.95 -6.44 -21.29
CA ASP A 92 13.27 -6.81 -22.66
C ASP A 92 14.44 -7.80 -22.66
N ASN A 93 14.13 -9.07 -22.92
CA ASN A 93 15.10 -10.17 -22.97
C ASN A 93 16.02 -10.27 -21.74
N VAL A 94 15.46 -10.03 -20.55
CA VAL A 94 16.20 -10.02 -19.28
C VAL A 94 16.55 -11.45 -18.89
N ARG A 95 17.84 -11.76 -18.75
CA ARG A 95 18.32 -13.08 -18.35
C ARG A 95 18.43 -13.22 -16.84
N VAL A 96 17.76 -14.23 -16.28
CA VAL A 96 17.76 -14.53 -14.84
C VAL A 96 18.12 -16.00 -14.63
N PRO A 97 19.16 -16.33 -13.84
CA PRO A 97 19.52 -17.72 -13.58
C PRO A 97 18.37 -18.54 -13.00
N VAL A 98 18.23 -19.79 -13.44
CA VAL A 98 17.25 -20.74 -12.90
C VAL A 98 17.48 -20.96 -11.39
N ALA A 99 18.74 -20.86 -10.94
CA ALA A 99 19.12 -20.92 -9.53
C ALA A 99 18.47 -19.82 -8.66
N ASN A 100 18.04 -18.71 -9.26
CA ASN A 100 17.34 -17.64 -8.56
C ASN A 100 15.82 -17.86 -8.46
N ARG A 101 15.30 -18.99 -8.95
CA ARG A 101 13.90 -19.36 -8.76
C ARG A 101 13.66 -19.74 -7.31
N ILE A 102 12.61 -19.16 -6.74
CA ILE A 102 12.14 -19.49 -5.39
C ILE A 102 11.30 -20.75 -5.50
N GLY A 103 11.86 -21.85 -5.00
CA GLY A 103 11.22 -23.16 -4.97
C GLY A 103 11.07 -23.79 -6.36
N GLU A 104 9.99 -24.55 -6.53
CA GLU A 104 9.72 -25.32 -7.73
C GLU A 104 9.13 -24.46 -8.86
N GLU A 105 9.40 -24.87 -10.10
CA GLU A 105 8.74 -24.30 -11.28
C GLU A 105 7.23 -24.46 -11.17
N ASN A 106 6.47 -23.48 -11.67
CA ASN A 106 5.01 -23.54 -11.72
C ASN A 106 4.31 -23.60 -10.34
N LYS A 107 5.07 -23.47 -9.24
CA LYS A 107 4.56 -23.37 -7.85
C LYS A 107 4.57 -21.95 -7.29
N GLY A 108 4.87 -20.95 -8.12
CA GLY A 108 4.94 -19.54 -7.72
C GLY A 108 3.66 -19.01 -7.10
N TRP A 109 2.48 -19.45 -7.55
CA TRP A 109 1.20 -19.10 -6.93
C TRP A 109 1.10 -19.57 -5.46
N THR A 110 1.61 -20.75 -5.14
CA THR A 110 1.62 -21.28 -3.78
C THR A 110 2.50 -20.43 -2.87
N TYR A 111 3.71 -20.10 -3.33
CA TYR A 111 4.65 -19.27 -2.58
C TYR A 111 4.15 -17.83 -2.41
N ALA A 112 3.52 -17.26 -3.45
CA ALA A 112 2.94 -15.93 -3.40
C ALA A 112 1.80 -15.83 -2.39
N LYS A 113 0.90 -16.82 -2.34
CA LYS A 113 -0.18 -16.85 -1.33
C LYS A 113 0.39 -16.85 0.08
N TYR A 114 1.42 -17.67 0.33
CA TYR A 114 2.08 -17.70 1.64
C TYR A 114 2.68 -16.34 2.00
N LEU A 115 3.36 -15.67 1.07
CA LEU A 115 3.90 -14.32 1.30
C LEU A 115 2.80 -13.30 1.64
N LEU A 116 1.69 -13.32 0.91
CA LEU A 116 0.56 -12.40 1.11
C LEU A 116 -0.10 -12.55 2.49
N GLU A 117 0.00 -13.71 3.14
CA GLU A 117 -0.47 -13.91 4.52
C GLU A 117 0.36 -13.11 5.53
N PHE A 118 1.64 -12.83 5.26
CA PHE A 118 2.49 -12.01 6.12
C PHE A 118 2.29 -10.51 5.86
N GLU A 119 2.16 -10.09 4.60
CA GLU A 119 1.98 -8.67 4.24
C GLU A 119 0.72 -8.06 4.89
N ARG A 120 -0.35 -8.87 5.02
CA ARG A 120 -1.64 -8.46 5.59
C ARG A 120 -1.73 -8.59 7.11
N GLY A 121 -0.68 -9.09 7.75
CA GLY A 121 -0.64 -9.35 9.20
C GLY A 121 -0.07 -8.20 10.03
N ASN A 122 0.09 -7.01 9.47
CA ASN A 122 0.65 -5.85 10.19
C ASN A 122 -0.43 -5.14 11.03
N ALA A 123 -0.01 -4.57 12.16
CA ALA A 123 -0.87 -3.75 13.02
C ALA A 123 -1.05 -2.35 12.41
N TYR A 124 -2.28 -1.85 12.35
CA TYR A 124 -2.62 -0.51 11.91
C TYR A 124 -2.84 0.44 13.08
N ALA A 125 -3.37 -0.05 14.20
CA ALA A 125 -3.87 0.79 15.27
C ALA A 125 -2.82 1.77 15.86
N PRO A 126 -1.57 1.37 16.13
CA PRO A 126 -0.57 2.30 16.67
C PRO A 126 -0.31 3.50 15.75
N GLY A 127 -0.27 3.25 14.43
CA GLY A 127 -0.10 4.30 13.42
C GLY A 127 -1.30 5.24 13.37
N LEU A 128 -2.52 4.70 13.34
CA LEU A 128 -3.77 5.45 13.33
C LEU A 128 -3.92 6.34 14.58
N MET A 129 -3.61 5.80 15.76
CA MET A 129 -3.61 6.59 17.01
C MET A 129 -2.66 7.77 16.94
N ASN A 130 -1.47 7.59 16.33
CA ASN A 130 -0.53 8.69 16.14
C ASN A 130 -1.06 9.73 15.15
N MET A 131 -1.71 9.30 14.07
CA MET A 131 -2.36 10.22 13.13
C MET A 131 -3.48 11.03 13.80
N LEU A 132 -4.34 10.39 14.60
CA LEU A 132 -5.39 11.09 15.37
C LEU A 132 -4.81 12.08 16.38
N LYS A 133 -3.71 11.73 17.06
CA LYS A 133 -3.00 12.67 17.94
C LYS A 133 -2.50 13.89 17.16
N LYS A 134 -2.01 13.73 15.94
CA LYS A 134 -1.59 14.85 15.08
C LYS A 134 -2.79 15.72 14.69
N VAL A 135 -3.90 15.13 14.25
CA VAL A 135 -5.14 15.87 13.93
C VAL A 135 -5.61 16.71 15.11
N LYS A 136 -5.66 16.12 16.31
CA LYS A 136 -6.05 16.87 17.52
C LYS A 136 -5.11 18.04 17.83
N ARG A 137 -3.80 17.90 17.60
CA ARG A 137 -2.84 19.00 17.77
C ARG A 137 -3.03 20.12 16.74
N ILE A 138 -3.42 19.79 15.52
CA ILE A 138 -3.77 20.76 14.48
C ILE A 138 -5.05 21.50 14.89
N ALA A 139 -6.09 20.76 15.27
CA ALA A 139 -7.38 21.33 15.66
C ALA A 139 -7.35 22.20 16.93
N VAL A 140 -6.35 22.04 17.80
CA VAL A 140 -6.11 22.95 18.93
C VAL A 140 -5.57 24.31 18.47
N GLN A 141 -4.85 24.35 17.34
CA GLN A 141 -4.21 25.54 16.78
C GLN A 141 -5.08 26.26 15.74
N GLU A 142 -5.95 25.52 15.06
CA GLU A 142 -6.85 26.03 14.03
C GLU A 142 -8.17 26.54 14.64
N LEU A 143 -8.83 27.46 13.91
CA LEU A 143 -10.08 28.09 14.33
C LEU A 143 -11.28 27.43 13.65
N ALA A 144 -12.39 27.37 14.37
CA ALA A 144 -13.72 27.07 13.81
C ALA A 144 -14.33 28.35 13.19
N ASP A 145 -15.45 28.19 12.47
CA ASP A 145 -16.16 29.28 11.80
C ASP A 145 -16.67 30.36 12.78
N ASP A 146 -16.94 29.99 14.04
CA ASP A 146 -17.37 30.90 15.11
C ASP A 146 -16.21 31.67 15.77
N GLY A 147 -14.96 31.43 15.32
CA GLY A 147 -13.74 31.99 15.89
C GLY A 147 -13.23 31.30 17.15
N GLY A 148 -13.92 30.25 17.63
CA GLY A 148 -13.43 29.33 18.64
C GLY A 148 -12.33 28.41 18.11
N ARG A 149 -11.79 27.53 18.97
CA ARG A 149 -10.83 26.51 18.51
C ARG A 149 -11.57 25.38 17.81
N LEU A 150 -11.02 24.88 16.71
CA LEU A 150 -11.64 23.78 15.96
C LEU A 150 -11.86 22.51 16.80
N ILE A 151 -11.00 22.23 17.77
CA ILE A 151 -11.16 21.08 18.67
C ILE A 151 -12.42 21.17 19.56
N ASP A 152 -12.94 22.38 19.78
CA ASP A 152 -14.14 22.62 20.60
C ASP A 152 -15.43 22.64 19.75
N ASP A 153 -15.32 22.68 18.41
CA ASP A 153 -16.46 22.62 17.49
C ASP A 153 -17.21 21.27 17.64
N PRO A 154 -18.55 21.28 17.87
CA PRO A 154 -19.30 20.05 18.12
C PRO A 154 -19.24 19.03 16.98
N ASP A 155 -19.25 19.48 15.73
CA ASP A 155 -19.29 18.61 14.56
C ASP A 155 -17.92 17.97 14.32
N PHE A 156 -16.85 18.78 14.37
CA PHE A 156 -15.48 18.30 14.25
C PHE A 156 -15.10 17.35 15.40
N ARG A 157 -15.49 17.68 16.63
CA ARG A 157 -15.30 16.82 17.81
C ARG A 157 -16.02 15.49 17.67
N SER A 158 -17.24 15.48 17.10
CA SER A 158 -17.99 14.26 16.83
C SER A 158 -17.26 13.35 15.83
N LYS A 159 -16.71 13.93 14.75
CA LYS A 159 -15.90 13.19 13.75
C LYS A 159 -14.65 12.55 14.38
N ILE A 160 -13.92 13.30 15.22
CA ILE A 160 -12.77 12.75 15.98
C ILE A 160 -13.22 11.58 16.84
N ALA A 161 -14.26 11.77 17.65
CA ALA A 161 -14.72 10.75 18.60
C ALA A 161 -15.11 9.45 17.90
N ASN A 162 -15.81 9.53 16.76
CA ASN A 162 -16.19 8.35 15.97
C ASN A 162 -14.97 7.58 15.44
N LEU A 163 -13.93 8.30 14.98
CA LEU A 163 -12.69 7.68 14.53
C LEU A 163 -11.89 7.10 15.70
N GLU A 164 -11.82 7.77 16.84
CA GLU A 164 -11.17 7.25 18.05
C GLU A 164 -11.82 5.95 18.53
N ILE A 165 -13.15 5.89 18.56
CA ILE A 165 -13.90 4.67 18.91
C ILE A 165 -13.54 3.53 17.93
N SER A 166 -13.54 3.83 16.63
CA SER A 166 -13.22 2.83 15.59
C SER A 166 -11.78 2.32 15.69
N VAL A 167 -10.82 3.22 15.93
CA VAL A 167 -9.40 2.88 16.09
C VAL A 167 -9.16 2.09 17.38
N GLU A 168 -9.85 2.41 18.48
CA GLU A 168 -9.73 1.64 19.72
C GLU A 168 -10.34 0.24 19.58
N ALA A 169 -11.48 0.11 18.89
CA ALA A 169 -12.05 -1.19 18.56
C ALA A 169 -11.10 -2.03 17.69
N LEU A 170 -10.46 -1.41 16.69
CA LEU A 170 -9.43 -2.05 15.87
C LEU A 170 -8.22 -2.48 16.72
N ASN A 171 -7.73 -1.61 17.61
CA ASN A 171 -6.63 -1.90 18.53
C ASN A 171 -6.91 -3.13 19.40
N ALA A 172 -8.10 -3.19 20.01
CA ALA A 172 -8.50 -4.34 20.81
C ALA A 172 -8.56 -5.63 19.97
N ALA A 173 -9.06 -5.56 18.74
CA ALA A 173 -9.09 -6.69 17.82
C ALA A 173 -7.68 -7.15 17.42
N GLU A 174 -6.79 -6.21 17.08
CA GLU A 174 -5.38 -6.47 16.76
C GLU A 174 -4.65 -7.14 17.94
N LEU A 175 -4.77 -6.59 19.15
CA LEU A 175 -4.17 -7.17 20.35
C LEU A 175 -4.67 -8.59 20.62
N ARG A 176 -5.97 -8.85 20.42
CA ARG A 176 -6.54 -10.20 20.55
C ARG A 176 -5.99 -11.17 19.50
N ILE A 177 -5.86 -10.73 18.26
CA ILE A 177 -5.35 -11.55 17.16
C ILE A 177 -3.86 -11.86 17.36
N PHE A 178 -3.06 -10.85 17.69
CA PHE A 178 -1.61 -10.99 17.83
C PHE A 178 -1.20 -11.68 19.13
N SER A 179 -1.94 -11.52 20.23
CA SER A 179 -1.70 -12.31 21.45
C SER A 179 -1.89 -13.81 21.20
N GLY A 180 -2.85 -14.21 20.36
CA GLY A 180 -3.03 -15.59 19.93
C GLY A 180 -1.90 -16.13 19.03
N ARG A 181 -1.12 -15.25 18.38
CA ARG A 181 -0.02 -15.60 17.46
C ARG A 181 1.25 -16.05 18.19
N SER A 182 1.43 -15.68 19.46
CA SER A 182 2.50 -16.22 20.32
C SER A 182 2.44 -17.75 20.47
N ALA A 183 1.34 -18.40 20.04
CA ALA A 183 1.16 -19.84 20.01
C ALA A 183 1.34 -20.49 18.62
N GLY A 184 1.93 -19.78 17.64
CA GLY A 184 2.29 -20.34 16.32
C GLY A 184 1.14 -20.46 15.30
N LYS A 185 -0.01 -19.82 15.56
CA LYS A 185 -1.17 -19.86 14.64
C LYS A 185 -1.09 -18.74 13.59
N ALA A 186 -1.39 -19.06 12.34
CA ALA A 186 -1.55 -18.08 11.27
C ALA A 186 -2.70 -17.09 11.61
N VAL A 187 -2.58 -15.83 11.17
CA VAL A 187 -3.63 -14.79 11.38
C VAL A 187 -4.92 -15.17 10.65
N GLY A 188 -4.79 -15.90 9.53
CA GLY A 188 -5.91 -16.37 8.73
C GLY A 188 -6.70 -15.22 8.09
N PRO A 189 -7.93 -15.50 7.62
CA PRO A 189 -8.75 -14.54 6.87
C PRO A 189 -9.12 -13.27 7.64
N VAL A 190 -8.95 -13.25 8.98
CA VAL A 190 -9.23 -12.08 9.82
C VAL A 190 -8.27 -10.91 9.49
N SER A 191 -7.10 -11.18 8.89
CA SER A 191 -6.22 -10.13 8.37
C SER A 191 -6.90 -9.24 7.33
N SER A 192 -7.82 -9.79 6.53
CA SER A 192 -8.58 -9.03 5.52
C SER A 192 -9.51 -8.00 6.17
N MET A 193 -10.09 -8.33 7.34
CA MET A 193 -10.89 -7.40 8.13
C MET A 193 -10.03 -6.25 8.65
N LEU A 194 -8.87 -6.57 9.24
CA LEU A 194 -7.93 -5.55 9.73
C LEU A 194 -7.49 -4.61 8.61
N LYS A 195 -7.16 -5.15 7.42
CA LYS A 195 -6.77 -4.33 6.26
C LYS A 195 -7.90 -3.41 5.80
N CYS A 196 -9.14 -3.89 5.72
CA CYS A 196 -10.28 -3.06 5.34
C CYS A 196 -10.46 -1.89 6.31
N VAL A 197 -10.64 -2.20 7.61
CA VAL A 197 -10.90 -1.18 8.64
C VAL A 197 -9.70 -0.23 8.78
N GLY A 198 -8.48 -0.76 8.77
CA GLY A 198 -7.25 0.03 8.87
C GLY A 198 -7.08 1.01 7.71
N SER A 199 -7.25 0.55 6.46
CA SER A 199 -7.12 1.41 5.27
C SER A 199 -8.23 2.48 5.20
N GLU A 200 -9.46 2.14 5.58
CA GLU A 200 -10.58 3.09 5.64
C GLU A 200 -10.35 4.14 6.73
N ALA A 201 -9.83 3.74 7.90
CA ALA A 201 -9.46 4.66 8.96
C ALA A 201 -8.30 5.60 8.54
N GLN A 202 -7.29 5.11 7.82
CA GLN A 202 -6.22 5.98 7.27
C GLN A 202 -6.81 7.05 6.36
N GLN A 203 -7.73 6.68 5.47
CA GLN A 203 -8.39 7.61 4.57
C GLN A 203 -9.25 8.63 5.34
N ALA A 204 -10.06 8.19 6.28
CA ALA A 204 -10.89 9.09 7.07
C ALA A 204 -10.07 10.07 7.93
N ILE A 205 -8.96 9.62 8.53
CA ILE A 205 -8.10 10.50 9.34
C ILE A 205 -7.35 11.52 8.47
N THR A 206 -6.87 11.12 7.28
CA THR A 206 -6.24 12.08 6.36
C THR A 206 -7.23 13.10 5.80
N GLU A 207 -8.48 12.70 5.60
CA GLU A 207 -9.56 13.61 5.22
C GLU A 207 -9.88 14.60 6.34
N LEU A 208 -9.97 14.11 7.59
CA LEU A 208 -10.15 14.98 8.75
C LEU A 208 -8.95 15.92 8.96
N THR A 209 -7.73 15.49 8.61
CA THR A 209 -6.55 16.36 8.61
C THR A 209 -6.71 17.49 7.58
N LEU A 210 -7.20 17.16 6.38
CA LEU A 210 -7.44 18.13 5.32
C LEU A 210 -8.52 19.15 5.70
N GLU A 211 -9.61 18.68 6.32
CA GLU A 211 -10.65 19.53 6.90
C GLU A 211 -10.07 20.44 7.98
N ALA A 212 -9.22 19.91 8.87
CA ALA A 212 -8.66 20.67 9.97
C ALA A 212 -7.77 21.84 9.54
N VAL A 213 -6.96 21.66 8.49
CA VAL A 213 -6.08 22.72 7.97
C VAL A 213 -6.81 23.70 7.05
N GLY A 214 -8.05 23.39 6.65
CA GLY A 214 -8.92 24.25 5.86
C GLY A 214 -8.23 24.84 4.62
N THR A 215 -8.27 26.17 4.49
CA THR A 215 -7.69 26.88 3.34
C THR A 215 -6.18 26.69 3.19
N TYR A 216 -5.45 26.33 4.26
CA TYR A 216 -4.02 26.04 4.17
C TYR A 216 -3.69 24.76 3.39
N ALA A 217 -4.69 23.95 3.04
CA ALA A 217 -4.52 22.83 2.11
C ALA A 217 -4.44 23.24 0.62
N ALA A 218 -4.87 24.46 0.27
CA ALA A 218 -4.97 24.90 -1.13
C ALA A 218 -3.61 25.10 -1.84
N PRO A 219 -2.56 25.65 -1.19
CA PRO A 219 -1.26 25.81 -1.85
C PRO A 219 -0.62 24.47 -2.21
N PHE A 220 -0.21 24.32 -3.47
CA PHE A 220 0.61 23.18 -3.87
C PHE A 220 2.07 23.40 -3.47
N VAL A 221 2.54 22.62 -2.49
CA VAL A 221 3.93 22.61 -2.04
C VAL A 221 4.58 21.34 -2.58
N ARG A 222 5.33 21.47 -3.69
CA ARG A 222 5.94 20.31 -4.38
C ARG A 222 6.93 19.53 -3.51
N ASP A 223 7.64 20.22 -2.63
CA ASP A 223 8.60 19.61 -1.70
C ASP A 223 8.26 20.01 -0.27
N THR A 224 7.30 19.29 0.31
CA THR A 224 6.79 19.55 1.66
C THR A 224 7.82 19.30 2.76
N TRP A 225 8.91 18.59 2.46
CA TRP A 225 9.93 18.20 3.43
C TRP A 225 11.28 18.87 3.20
N ALA A 226 11.51 19.50 2.04
CA ALA A 226 12.74 20.23 1.80
C ALA A 226 12.94 21.40 2.78
N PRO A 227 14.16 21.54 3.32
CA PRO A 227 14.55 22.76 4.00
C PRO A 227 14.58 23.89 2.97
N THR A 228 13.73 24.89 3.17
CA THR A 228 13.71 26.11 2.37
C THR A 228 13.88 27.31 3.28
N ASN A 229 14.60 28.32 2.79
CA ASN A 229 14.72 29.62 3.47
C ASN A 229 13.53 30.54 3.16
N GLU A 230 12.60 30.10 2.32
CA GLU A 230 11.38 30.83 1.99
C GLU A 230 10.28 30.50 2.98
N LYS A 231 9.47 31.51 3.33
CA LYS A 231 8.28 31.29 4.17
C LYS A 231 7.25 30.50 3.38
N ARG A 232 6.74 29.42 3.98
CA ARG A 232 5.62 28.64 3.42
C ARG A 232 4.30 29.39 3.59
N ALA A 233 3.37 29.14 2.69
CA ALA A 233 2.00 29.61 2.84
C ALA A 233 1.31 28.81 3.94
N GLY A 234 1.00 29.46 5.06
CA GLY A 234 0.37 28.82 6.20
C GLY A 234 1.36 28.15 7.17
N PRO A 235 0.85 27.46 8.20
CA PRO A 235 1.67 26.81 9.22
C PRO A 235 2.38 25.56 8.68
N ASP A 236 3.54 25.23 9.26
CA ASP A 236 4.36 24.11 8.79
C ASP A 236 3.65 22.75 8.80
N TYR A 237 2.71 22.55 9.73
CA TYR A 237 1.93 21.31 9.82
C TYR A 237 0.91 21.14 8.70
N ALA A 238 0.53 22.22 8.00
CA ALA A 238 -0.46 22.17 6.92
C ALA A 238 0.13 21.71 5.58
N ALA A 239 1.40 22.03 5.32
CA ALA A 239 2.09 21.70 4.08
C ALA A 239 1.95 20.21 3.65
N PRO A 240 2.16 19.20 4.53
CA PRO A 240 2.03 17.81 4.13
C PRO A 240 0.58 17.28 4.05
N ALA A 241 -0.43 18.06 4.48
CA ALA A 241 -1.79 17.56 4.65
C ALA A 241 -2.43 17.11 3.32
N ALA A 242 -2.40 17.98 2.29
CA ALA A 242 -2.98 17.68 0.98
C ALA A 242 -2.25 16.54 0.24
N PRO A 243 -0.90 16.54 0.10
CA PRO A 243 -0.18 15.41 -0.48
C PRO A 243 -0.44 14.10 0.28
N SER A 244 -0.46 14.12 1.62
CA SER A 244 -0.78 12.93 2.42
C SER A 244 -2.20 12.43 2.11
N TYR A 245 -3.19 13.30 2.09
CA TYR A 245 -4.57 12.94 1.74
C TYR A 245 -4.66 12.23 0.38
N PHE A 246 -4.04 12.80 -0.65
CA PHE A 246 -4.03 12.22 -1.99
C PHE A 246 -3.27 10.88 -2.03
N SER A 247 -2.13 10.78 -1.34
CA SER A 247 -1.34 9.56 -1.28
C SER A 247 -2.08 8.43 -0.57
N TYR A 248 -2.85 8.71 0.49
CA TYR A 248 -3.60 7.67 1.19
C TYR A 248 -4.89 7.21 0.47
N ARG A 249 -5.31 7.85 -0.64
CA ARG A 249 -6.43 7.35 -1.46
C ARG A 249 -6.13 5.96 -2.07
N LYS A 250 -4.86 5.60 -2.30
CA LYS A 250 -4.48 4.24 -2.76
C LYS A 250 -4.53 3.17 -1.66
N ALA A 251 -4.67 3.51 -0.38
CA ALA A 251 -4.63 2.55 0.74
C ALA A 251 -5.72 1.46 0.67
N SER A 252 -6.90 1.80 0.17
CA SER A 252 -7.99 0.86 -0.06
C SER A 252 -7.81 -0.01 -1.32
N ILE A 253 -6.77 0.25 -2.14
CA ILE A 253 -6.52 -0.39 -3.44
C ILE A 253 -5.35 -1.36 -3.37
N TYR A 254 -4.18 -0.93 -2.89
CA TYR A 254 -2.99 -1.80 -2.82
C TYR A 254 -3.14 -2.91 -1.76
N ALA A 255 -2.23 -3.89 -1.80
CA ALA A 255 -2.28 -5.13 -0.98
C ALA A 255 -3.58 -5.95 -1.17
N GLY A 256 -4.31 -5.69 -2.26
CA GLY A 256 -5.63 -6.22 -2.58
C GLY A 256 -6.74 -5.24 -2.17
N SER A 257 -7.59 -4.86 -3.12
CA SER A 257 -8.64 -3.87 -2.89
C SER A 257 -9.61 -4.29 -1.81
N ASN A 258 -10.31 -3.33 -1.19
CA ASN A 258 -11.27 -3.64 -0.13
C ASN A 258 -12.39 -4.57 -0.62
N GLU A 259 -12.78 -4.54 -1.89
CA GLU A 259 -13.73 -5.48 -2.50
C GLU A 259 -13.16 -6.90 -2.51
N ILE A 260 -11.89 -7.06 -2.87
CA ILE A 260 -11.22 -8.36 -2.83
C ILE A 260 -11.11 -8.87 -1.39
N GLN A 261 -10.77 -8.01 -0.43
CA GLN A 261 -10.76 -8.39 0.98
C GLN A 261 -12.16 -8.81 1.46
N ARG A 262 -13.21 -8.08 1.09
CA ARG A 262 -14.61 -8.44 1.41
C ARG A 262 -15.01 -9.77 0.79
N ASN A 263 -14.61 -10.07 -0.44
CA ASN A 263 -14.82 -11.38 -1.06
C ASN A 263 -14.10 -12.51 -0.30
N ILE A 264 -12.88 -12.26 0.19
CA ILE A 264 -12.15 -13.23 1.02
C ILE A 264 -12.90 -13.45 2.34
N MET A 265 -13.36 -12.39 3.01
CA MET A 265 -14.14 -12.52 4.24
C MET A 265 -15.45 -13.27 4.02
N ALA A 266 -16.20 -12.94 2.97
CA ALA A 266 -17.45 -13.62 2.63
C ALA A 266 -17.24 -15.14 2.50
N LYS A 267 -16.23 -15.55 1.73
CA LYS A 267 -15.96 -16.99 1.49
C LYS A 267 -15.34 -17.70 2.69
N MET A 268 -14.31 -17.11 3.27
CA MET A 268 -13.43 -17.80 4.21
C MET A 268 -13.82 -17.62 5.68
N VAL A 269 -14.61 -16.58 6.00
CA VAL A 269 -15.11 -16.32 7.37
C VAL A 269 -16.59 -16.64 7.46
N LEU A 270 -17.39 -16.19 6.48
CA LEU A 270 -18.85 -16.32 6.52
C LEU A 270 -19.37 -17.58 5.79
N GLY A 271 -18.56 -18.21 4.93
CA GLY A 271 -18.95 -19.39 4.16
C GLY A 271 -19.97 -19.12 3.04
N LEU A 272 -20.03 -17.88 2.54
CA LEU A 272 -20.92 -17.41 1.47
C LEU A 272 -20.32 -17.61 0.07
#